data_AF-E9HSP5-F1
#
_entry.id   AF-E9HSP5-F1
#
_cell.length_a   1.000
_cell.length_b   1.000
_cell.length_c   1.000
_cell.angle_alpha   90.00
_cell.angle_beta   90.00
_cell.angle_gamma   90.00
#
_symmetry.space_group_name_H-M   'P 1'
#
loop_
_entity.id
_entity.type
_entity.pdbx_description
1 polymer ?
#
loop_
_entity_poly.entity_id
_entity_poly.type
_entity_poly.pdbx_seq_one_letter_code
_entity_poly.pdbx_strand_id
1 'polypeptide(L)'
;MANHEGNGNNLIFQAKFNGTRFSQWKFGALIMARAKKLVGIIEGTEQKPVEEYDEEGKLKNGRKFNTWIERDAMAAGLIYGSLEPEY
;
A
#
# COMPACT_ATOMS: atom_id res chain seq x y z
N MET A 1 -11.08 -7.67 33.99
CA MET A 1 -10.31 -8.82 33.48
C MET A 1 -11.08 -9.39 32.31
N ALA A 2 -10.61 -9.15 31.08
CA ALA A 2 -11.21 -9.74 29.89
C ALA A 2 -10.11 -10.54 29.19
N ASN A 3 -10.24 -11.87 29.25
CA ASN A 3 -9.39 -12.80 28.54
C ASN A 3 -9.70 -12.69 27.05
N HIS A 4 -8.74 -12.19 26.27
CA HIS A 4 -8.76 -12.36 24.83
C HIS A 4 -7.70 -13.39 24.48
N GLU A 5 -8.12 -14.65 24.39
CA GLU A 5 -7.37 -15.69 23.71
C GLU A 5 -7.45 -15.40 22.19
N GLY A 6 -6.47 -14.63 21.70
CA GLY A 6 -6.30 -14.32 20.30
C GLY A 6 -5.35 -15.32 19.64
N ASN A 7 -5.94 -16.24 18.89
CA ASN A 7 -5.31 -17.14 17.92
C ASN A 7 -4.10 -16.50 17.20
N GLY A 8 -2.94 -17.16 17.28
CA GLY A 8 -1.64 -16.66 16.82
C GLY A 8 -1.43 -16.62 15.31
N ASN A 9 -2.30 -15.95 14.55
CA ASN A 9 -2.07 -15.66 13.12
C ASN A 9 -2.55 -14.25 12.77
N ASN A 10 -1.60 -13.38 12.39
CA ASN A 10 -1.83 -12.08 11.77
C ASN A 10 -2.70 -11.08 12.55
N LEU A 11 -2.23 -10.64 13.72
CA LEU A 11 -2.50 -9.25 14.13
C LEU A 11 -1.83 -8.34 13.09
N ILE A 12 -2.50 -8.11 11.96
CA ILE A 12 -2.16 -7.03 11.06
C ILE A 12 -2.34 -5.77 11.89
N PHE A 13 -1.24 -5.21 12.38
CA PHE A 13 -1.25 -3.90 12.99
C PHE A 13 -1.72 -2.92 11.92
N GLN A 14 -3.03 -2.69 11.83
CA GLN A 14 -3.61 -1.74 10.91
C GLN A 14 -3.76 -0.43 11.67
N ALA A 15 -2.79 0.47 11.48
CA ALA A 15 -2.89 1.82 12.02
C ALA A 15 -4.20 2.45 11.50
N LYS A 16 -5.12 2.84 12.38
CA LYS A 16 -6.37 3.51 12.00
C LYS A 16 -6.22 5.02 12.16
N PHE A 17 -6.61 5.78 11.14
CA PHE A 17 -6.56 7.24 11.14
C PHE A 17 -7.94 7.83 11.30
N ASN A 18 -8.09 8.68 12.31
CA ASN A 18 -9.33 9.36 12.66
C ASN A 18 -9.21 10.89 12.56
N GLY A 19 -8.25 11.38 11.78
CA GLY A 19 -7.93 12.80 11.67
C GLY A 19 -6.94 13.32 12.73
N THR A 20 -6.61 12.54 13.77
CA THR A 20 -5.63 12.94 14.80
C THR A 20 -4.33 12.14 14.73
N ARG A 21 -3.26 12.66 15.35
CA ARG A 21 -1.95 11.97 15.48
C ARG A 21 -1.36 11.50 14.13
N PHE A 22 -1.47 12.34 13.10
CA PHE A 22 -1.02 12.05 11.73
C PHE A 22 0.38 11.43 11.66
N SER A 23 1.37 11.95 12.39
CA SER A 23 2.73 11.41 12.38
C SER A 23 2.82 9.95 12.85
N GLN A 24 2.04 9.56 13.85
CA GLN A 24 2.00 8.18 14.35
C GLN A 24 1.32 7.26 13.35
N TRP A 25 0.20 7.69 12.78
CA TRP A 25 -0.47 6.94 11.73
C TRP A 25 0.45 6.77 10.51
N LYS A 26 1.06 7.85 10.02
CA LYS A 26 1.98 7.83 8.87
C LYS A 26 3.11 6.84 9.12
N PHE A 27 3.71 6.86 10.31
CA PHE A 27 4.77 5.92 10.68
C PHE A 27 4.28 4.47 10.66
N GLY A 28 3.10 4.18 11.23
CA GLY A 28 2.48 2.86 11.20
C GLY A 28 2.16 2.39 9.77
N ALA A 29 1.58 3.26 8.95
CA ALA A 29 1.27 2.99 7.54
C ALA A 29 2.54 2.67 6.73
N LEU A 30 3.62 3.44 6.95
CA LEU A 30 4.91 3.20 6.28
C LEU A 30 5.59 1.91 6.72
N ILE A 31 5.44 1.48 7.99
CA ILE A 31 5.93 0.15 8.44
C ILE A 31 5.21 -0.96 7.68
N MET A 32 3.88 -0.90 7.58
CA MET A 32 3.11 -1.89 6.81
C MET A 32 3.49 -1.88 5.32
N ALA A 33 3.66 -0.69 4.73
CA ALA A 33 4.08 -0.54 3.35
C ALA A 33 5.49 -1.10 3.12
N ARG A 34 6.41 -0.94 4.08
CA ARG A 34 7.78 -1.47 4.00
C ARG A 34 7.79 -2.98 3.92
N ALA A 35 6.97 -3.67 4.73
CA ALA A 35 6.83 -5.13 4.67
C ALA A 35 6.36 -5.62 3.28
N LYS A 36 5.60 -4.79 2.56
CA LYS A 36 5.09 -5.08 1.22
C LYS A 36 5.91 -4.46 0.08
N LYS A 37 7.04 -3.81 0.38
CA LYS A 37 7.86 -3.04 -0.58
C LYS A 37 7.07 -1.97 -1.35
N LEU A 38 6.13 -1.29 -0.68
CA LEU A 38 5.27 -0.27 -1.29
C LEU A 38 5.68 1.17 -0.92
N VAL A 39 6.72 1.34 -0.10
CA VAL A 39 7.14 2.68 0.38
C VAL A 39 7.45 3.62 -0.79
N GLY A 40 8.15 3.14 -1.82
CA GLY A 40 8.50 3.97 -2.96
C GLY A 40 7.28 4.48 -3.74
N ILE A 41 6.24 3.64 -3.84
CA ILE A 41 4.96 4.02 -4.47
C ILE A 41 4.27 5.10 -3.63
N ILE A 42 4.15 4.89 -2.31
CA ILE A 42 3.46 5.82 -1.40
C ILE A 42 4.18 7.18 -1.32
N GLU A 43 5.52 7.17 -1.28
CA GLU A 43 6.33 8.38 -1.21
C GLU A 43 6.58 9.03 -2.58
N GLY A 44 6.13 8.41 -3.67
CA GLY A 44 6.30 8.91 -5.03
C GLY A 44 7.73 8.80 -5.59
N THR A 45 8.62 8.08 -4.89
CA THR A 45 10.00 7.84 -5.36
C THR A 45 10.07 6.70 -6.38
N GLU A 46 9.07 5.81 -6.41
CA GLU A 46 8.87 4.80 -7.46
C GLU A 46 7.80 5.28 -8.45
N GLN A 47 8.24 5.80 -9.59
CA GLN A 47 7.33 6.35 -10.60
C GLN A 47 6.73 5.26 -11.49
N LYS A 48 5.54 5.57 -12.03
CA LYS A 48 4.90 4.76 -13.07
C LYS A 48 5.85 4.61 -14.27
N PRO A 49 6.14 3.39 -14.73
CA PRO A 49 6.95 3.16 -15.92
C PRO A 49 6.33 3.83 -17.15
N VAL A 50 7.17 4.44 -17.99
CA VAL A 50 6.76 4.93 -19.30
C VAL A 50 6.45 3.73 -20.20
N GLU A 51 5.36 3.78 -20.95
CA GLU A 51 4.98 2.71 -21.89
C GLU A 51 6.00 2.61 -23.03
N GLU A 52 6.53 1.41 -23.27
CA GLU A 52 7.47 1.14 -24.36
C GLU A 52 6.81 0.23 -25.39
N TYR A 53 6.70 0.70 -26.63
CA TYR A 53 6.11 -0.04 -27.74
C TYR A 53 7.19 -0.57 -28.67
N ASP A 54 6.97 -1.75 -29.25
CA ASP A 54 7.79 -2.24 -30.36
C ASP A 54 7.34 -1.63 -31.71
N GLU A 55 8.06 -1.98 -32.78
CA GLU A 55 7.81 -1.49 -34.14
C GLU A 55 6.43 -1.89 -34.68
N GLU A 56 5.79 -2.91 -34.10
CA GLU A 56 4.45 -3.39 -34.44
C GLU A 56 3.36 -2.73 -33.58
N GLY A 57 3.73 -1.82 -32.67
CA GLY A 57 2.81 -1.10 -31.79
C GLY A 57 2.36 -1.90 -30.57
N LYS A 58 3.05 -2.99 -30.21
CA LYS A 58 2.74 -3.81 -29.04
C LYS A 58 3.56 -3.35 -27.83
N LEU A 59 2.90 -3.30 -26.67
CA LEU A 59 3.53 -2.87 -25.42
C LEU A 59 4.58 -3.89 -24.94
N LYS A 60 5.85 -3.57 -25.12
CA LYS A 60 7.02 -4.39 -24.80
C LYS A 60 7.22 -4.54 -23.29
N ASN A 61 6.97 -3.48 -22.54
CA ASN A 61 7.16 -3.47 -21.08
C ASN A 61 5.85 -3.69 -20.29
N GLY A 62 4.82 -4.23 -20.92
CA GLY A 62 3.48 -4.39 -20.32
C GLY A 62 3.48 -5.16 -18.99
N ARG A 63 4.38 -6.14 -18.83
CA ARG A 63 4.54 -6.84 -17.54
C ARG A 63 4.96 -5.88 -16.41
N LYS A 64 6.00 -5.07 -16.64
CA LYS A 64 6.49 -4.11 -15.63
C LYS A 64 5.41 -3.07 -15.31
N PHE A 65 4.73 -2.60 -16.34
CA PHE A 65 3.65 -1.64 -16.23
C PHE A 65 2.49 -2.19 -15.38
N ASN A 66 1.99 -3.38 -15.70
CA ASN A 66 0.92 -4.03 -14.95
C ASN A 66 1.32 -4.33 -13.50
N THR A 67 2.54 -4.83 -13.27
CA THR A 67 3.06 -5.05 -11.92
C THR A 67 3.13 -3.75 -11.11
N TRP A 68 3.49 -2.61 -11.74
CA TRP A 68 3.46 -1.33 -11.06
C TRP A 68 2.01 -0.92 -10.70
N ILE A 69 1.06 -1.07 -11.62
CA ILE A 69 -0.37 -0.79 -11.38
C ILE A 69 -0.92 -1.63 -10.23
N GLU A 70 -0.61 -2.92 -10.18
CA GLU A 70 -1.04 -3.81 -9.09
C GLU A 70 -0.49 -3.33 -7.74
N ARG A 71 0.78 -2.90 -7.70
CA ARG A 71 1.41 -2.36 -6.49
C ARG A 71 0.83 -1.02 -6.07
N ASP A 72 0.49 -0.16 -7.03
CA ASP A 72 -0.22 1.11 -6.79
C ASP A 72 -1.60 0.87 -6.17
N ALA A 73 -2.39 -0.03 -6.73
CA ALA A 73 -3.68 -0.43 -6.17
C ALA A 73 -3.55 -1.01 -4.74
N MET A 74 -2.53 -1.83 -4.49
CA MET A 74 -2.24 -2.35 -3.14
C MET A 74 -1.85 -1.24 -2.16
N ALA A 75 -1.06 -0.26 -2.59
CA ALA A 75 -0.66 0.87 -1.77
C ALA A 75 -1.88 1.74 -1.41
N ALA A 76 -2.72 2.05 -2.40
CA ALA A 76 -3.98 2.77 -2.20
C ALA A 76 -4.91 2.02 -1.25
N GLY A 77 -5.08 0.71 -1.43
CA GLY A 77 -5.90 -0.13 -0.55
C GLY A 77 -5.38 -0.18 0.89
N LEU A 78 -4.05 -0.18 1.08
CA LEU A 78 -3.44 -0.10 2.41
C LEU A 78 -3.77 1.23 3.09
N ILE A 79 -3.62 2.35 2.37
CA ILE A 79 -3.92 3.69 2.89
C ILE A 79 -5.41 3.80 3.21
N TYR A 80 -6.29 3.46 2.26
CA TYR A 80 -7.73 3.55 2.44
C TYR A 80 -8.23 2.65 3.57
N GLY A 81 -7.77 1.40 3.63
CA GLY A 81 -8.13 0.48 4.71
C GLY A 81 -7.60 0.91 6.08
N SER A 82 -6.63 1.81 6.13
CA SER A 82 -6.09 2.41 7.35
C SER A 82 -6.89 3.62 7.85
N LEU A 83 -7.96 4.02 7.16
CA LEU A 83 -8.86 5.07 7.63
C LEU A 83 -9.93 4.49 8.57
N GLU A 84 -10.37 5.26 9.57
CA GLU A 84 -11.60 4.95 10.30
C GLU A 84 -12.82 5.23 9.40
N PRO A 85 -13.84 4.35 9.41
CA PRO A 85 -15.07 4.62 8.69
C PRO A 85 -15.79 5.83 9.30
N GLU A 86 -16.28 6.72 8.45
CA GLU A 86 -17.23 7.76 8.86
C GLU A 86 -18.57 7.09 9.14
N TYR A 87 -19.10 7.25 10.35
CA TYR A 87 -20.42 6.79 10.79
C TYR A 87 -21.42 7.95 10.78
#